data_AF-A0A3P6ELG5-F1
#
_entry.id   AF-A0A3P6ELG5-F1
#
_cell.length_a   1.000
_cell.length_b   1.000
_cell.length_c   1.000
_cell.angle_alpha   90.00
_cell.angle_beta   90.00
_cell.angle_gamma   90.00
#
_symmetry.space_group_name_H-M   'P 1'
#
loop_
_entity.id
_entity.type
_entity.pdbx_description
1 polymer ?
#
loop_
_entity_poly.entity_id
_entity_poly.type
_entity_poly.pdbx_seq_one_letter_code
_entity_poly.pdbx_strand_id
1 'polypeptide(L)'
;MIQIKFTFQHIGIWGPSGIGKSTIARALFGEYSHKFQLSVFMDNIRRRYPIPCHDVYSTKLQLQTEMLSQIINQKDIKIRHLDVAKDRLKDKRMLVVLDDVDHEMQLDALAK
;
A
#
# COMPACT_ATOMS: atom_id res chain seq x y z
N MET A 1 9.77 -8.47 -0.12
CA MET A 1 8.91 -8.60 1.08
C MET A 1 7.52 -8.16 0.68
N ILE A 2 6.45 -8.83 1.08
CA ILE A 2 5.09 -8.35 0.79
C ILE A 2 4.40 -8.02 2.11
N GLN A 3 3.87 -6.80 2.22
CA GLN A 3 3.19 -6.34 3.43
C GLN A 3 1.71 -6.15 3.12
N ILE A 4 0.86 -6.82 3.89
CA ILE A 4 -0.60 -6.69 3.81
C ILE A 4 -1.06 -5.89 5.05
N LYS A 5 -1.60 -4.68 4.88
CA LYS A 5 -2.23 -3.88 5.94
C LYS A 5 -3.68 -4.30 6.08
N PHE A 6 -4.05 -4.62 7.31
CA PHE A 6 -5.40 -4.45 7.81
C PHE A 6 -5.34 -3.45 8.97
N THR A 7 -6.44 -2.78 9.27
CA THR A 7 -6.63 -1.96 10.49
C THR A 7 -5.89 -2.59 11.69
N PHE A 8 -4.78 -1.94 12.09
CA PHE A 8 -3.80 -2.29 13.15
C PHE A 8 -3.28 -3.74 13.26
N GLN A 9 -3.08 -4.45 12.14
CA GLN A 9 -2.25 -5.67 12.14
C GLN A 9 -1.40 -5.73 10.86
N HIS A 10 -0.08 -5.85 11.03
CA HIS A 10 0.87 -6.02 9.92
C HIS A 10 1.22 -7.50 9.76
N ILE A 11 1.13 -8.00 8.53
CA ILE A 11 1.54 -9.36 8.17
C ILE A 11 2.63 -9.25 7.10
N GLY A 12 3.81 -9.77 7.41
CA GLY A 12 4.92 -9.88 6.47
C GLY A 12 4.98 -11.26 5.84
N ILE A 13 5.02 -11.32 4.50
CA ILE A 13 5.32 -12.54 3.74
C ILE A 13 6.75 -12.47 3.23
N TRP A 14 7.60 -13.39 3.67
CA TRP A 14 9.01 -13.50 3.26
C TRP A 14 9.38 -14.93 2.83
N GLY A 15 10.48 -15.06 2.09
CA GLY A 15 10.96 -16.34 1.56
C GLY A 15 11.73 -16.20 0.25
N PRO A 16 12.33 -17.30 -0.25
CA PRO A 16 13.18 -17.30 -1.44
C PRO A 16 12.51 -16.73 -2.69
N SER A 17 13.30 -16.28 -3.67
CA SER A 17 12.77 -15.89 -4.98
C SER A 17 12.04 -17.06 -5.64
N GLY A 18 10.96 -16.79 -6.38
CA GLY A 18 10.20 -17.82 -7.10
C GLY A 18 9.24 -18.69 -6.27
N ILE A 19 9.26 -18.62 -4.93
CA ILE A 19 8.40 -19.47 -4.07
C ILE A 19 6.89 -19.13 -4.13
N GLY A 20 6.49 -18.11 -4.89
CA GLY A 20 5.07 -17.75 -5.08
C GLY A 20 4.49 -16.72 -4.10
N LYS A 21 5.32 -15.95 -3.38
CA LYS A 21 4.86 -14.91 -2.43
C LYS A 21 3.85 -13.94 -3.05
N SER A 22 4.18 -13.37 -4.21
CA SER A 22 3.32 -12.41 -4.92
C SER A 22 2.04 -13.05 -5.41
N THR A 23 2.09 -14.34 -5.77
CA THR A 23 0.91 -15.13 -6.14
C THR A 23 -0.04 -15.28 -4.94
N ILE A 24 0.48 -15.65 -3.77
CA ILE A 24 -0.31 -15.79 -2.54
C ILE A 24 -0.92 -14.43 -2.15
N ALA A 25 -0.13 -13.36 -2.17
CA ALA A 25 -0.61 -12.03 -1.83
C ALA A 25 -1.74 -11.57 -2.76
N ARG A 26 -1.64 -11.85 -4.06
CA ARG A 26 -2.68 -11.53 -5.04
C ARG A 26 -3.94 -12.36 -4.83
N ALA A 27 -3.80 -13.65 -4.52
CA ALA A 27 -4.93 -14.52 -4.19
C ALA A 27 -5.67 -14.03 -2.94
N LEU A 28 -4.93 -13.73 -1.87
CA LEU A 28 -5.49 -13.16 -0.63
C LEU A 28 -6.19 -11.82 -0.89
N PHE A 29 -5.60 -10.95 -1.72
CA PHE A 29 -6.26 -9.69 -2.07
C PHE A 29 -7.58 -9.91 -2.80
N GLY A 30 -7.61 -10.80 -3.79
CA GLY A 30 -8.82 -11.16 -4.51
C GLY A 30 -9.90 -11.75 -3.59
N GLU A 31 -9.50 -12.63 -2.67
CA GLU A 31 -10.43 -13.29 -1.75
C GLU A 31 -10.95 -12.37 -0.64
N TYR A 32 -10.13 -11.45 -0.12
CA TYR A 32 -10.50 -10.67 1.08
C TYR A 32 -10.83 -9.21 0.83
N SER A 33 -10.46 -8.61 -0.31
CA SER A 33 -10.68 -7.17 -0.59
C SER A 33 -12.12 -6.71 -0.34
N HIS A 34 -13.11 -7.50 -0.76
CA HIS A 34 -14.53 -7.19 -0.58
C HIS A 34 -14.99 -7.10 0.89
N LYS A 35 -14.23 -7.66 1.84
CA LYS A 35 -14.54 -7.59 3.28
C LYS A 35 -14.09 -6.27 3.90
N PHE A 36 -13.36 -5.44 3.16
CA PHE A 36 -12.83 -4.16 3.59
C PHE A 36 -13.58 -3.02 2.92
N GLN A 37 -13.67 -1.88 3.61
CA GLN A 37 -14.35 -0.72 3.06
C GLN A 37 -13.53 -0.04 1.97
N LEU A 38 -12.22 -0.28 1.95
CA LEU A 38 -11.25 0.22 0.99
C LEU A 38 -10.16 -0.86 0.84
N SER A 39 -9.67 -1.06 -0.37
CA SER A 39 -8.64 -2.06 -0.60
C SER A 39 -7.71 -1.64 -1.73
N VAL A 40 -6.40 -1.69 -1.55
CA VAL A 40 -5.43 -1.31 -2.58
C VAL A 40 -4.32 -2.35 -2.70
N PHE A 41 -3.93 -2.68 -3.93
CA PHE A 41 -2.81 -3.57 -4.22
C PHE A 41 -1.77 -2.76 -5.00
N MET A 42 -0.61 -2.55 -4.39
CA MET A 42 0.51 -1.84 -5.00
C MET A 42 1.60 -2.85 -5.32
N ASP A 43 1.83 -3.08 -6.60
CA ASP A 43 2.77 -4.05 -7.10
C ASP A 43 4.14 -3.44 -7.41
N ASN A 44 5.16 -4.29 -7.46
CA ASN A 44 6.51 -3.93 -7.90
C ASN A 44 7.12 -2.72 -7.15
N ILE A 45 6.87 -2.59 -5.84
CA ILE A 45 7.26 -1.43 -5.03
C ILE A 45 8.75 -1.10 -5.18
N ARG A 46 9.62 -2.11 -5.07
CA ARG A 46 11.05 -1.99 -5.28
C ARG A 46 11.43 -1.34 -6.60
N ARG A 47 10.77 -1.72 -7.69
CA ARG A 47 11.07 -1.18 -9.02
C ARG A 47 10.54 0.24 -9.21
N ARG A 48 9.39 0.54 -8.60
CA ARG A 48 8.70 1.82 -8.75
C ARG A 48 9.27 2.89 -7.83
N TYR A 49 9.80 2.49 -6.70
CA TYR A 49 10.38 3.36 -5.67
C TYR A 49 11.77 2.84 -5.27
N PRO A 50 12.75 2.87 -6.20
CA PRO A 50 14.07 2.28 -6.00
C PRO A 50 14.91 3.08 -5.00
N ILE A 51 15.87 2.41 -4.37
CA ILE A 51 16.83 2.97 -3.42
C ILE A 51 18.24 2.48 -3.81
N PRO A 52 19.29 3.34 -3.74
CA PRO A 52 19.26 4.73 -3.29
C PRO A 52 18.59 5.65 -4.30
N CYS A 53 17.74 6.54 -3.80
CA CYS A 53 17.14 7.64 -4.55
C CYS A 53 17.78 8.96 -4.10
N HIS A 54 17.91 9.93 -5.02
CA HIS A 54 18.47 11.25 -4.72
C HIS A 54 17.64 12.03 -3.69
N ASP A 55 16.34 11.73 -3.61
CA ASP A 55 15.42 12.35 -2.67
C ASP A 55 14.43 11.32 -2.11
N VAL A 56 14.71 10.92 -0.87
CA VAL A 56 13.88 10.00 -0.09
C VAL A 56 12.51 10.60 0.22
N TYR A 57 12.43 11.91 0.45
CA TYR A 57 11.18 12.58 0.82
C TYR A 57 10.21 12.60 -0.35
N SER A 58 10.64 12.99 -1.55
CA SER A 58 9.77 12.93 -2.73
C SER A 58 9.34 11.51 -3.07
N THR A 59 10.23 10.52 -2.92
CA THR A 59 9.88 9.11 -3.14
C THR A 59 8.81 8.63 -2.16
N LYS A 60 8.93 8.96 -0.86
CA LYS A 60 7.88 8.68 0.14
C LYS A 60 6.57 9.38 -0.23
N LEU A 61 6.63 10.64 -0.67
CA LEU A 61 5.44 11.42 -1.04
C LEU A 61 4.74 10.84 -2.27
N GLN A 62 5.49 10.40 -3.28
CA GLN A 62 4.95 9.74 -4.48
C GLN A 62 4.22 8.44 -4.12
N LEU A 63 4.85 7.59 -3.30
CA LEU A 63 4.25 6.33 -2.84
C LEU A 63 2.95 6.57 -2.06
N GLN A 64 2.97 7.53 -1.14
CA GLN A 64 1.78 7.92 -0.38
C GLN A 64 0.68 8.48 -1.29
N THR A 65 1.04 9.36 -2.22
CA THR A 65 0.08 10.02 -3.13
C THR A 65 -0.60 9.01 -4.04
N GLU A 66 0.16 8.05 -4.57
CA GLU A 66 -0.40 6.99 -5.39
C GLU A 66 -1.37 6.09 -4.61
N MET A 67 -0.97 5.64 -3.42
CA MET A 67 -1.84 4.82 -2.58
C MET A 67 -3.17 5.54 -2.34
N LEU A 68 -3.11 6.81 -1.94
CA LEU A 68 -4.29 7.63 -1.70
C LEU A 68 -5.12 7.78 -2.97
N SER A 69 -4.52 8.07 -4.12
CA SER A 69 -5.23 8.20 -5.40
C SER A 69 -6.03 6.92 -5.73
N GLN A 70 -5.42 5.75 -5.59
CA GLN A 70 -6.11 4.48 -5.86
C GLN A 70 -7.29 4.24 -4.89
N ILE A 71 -7.14 4.62 -3.62
CA ILE A 71 -8.20 4.49 -2.61
C ILE A 71 -9.35 5.48 -2.87
N ILE A 72 -9.02 6.72 -3.23
CA ILE A 72 -9.97 7.81 -3.47
C ILE A 72 -10.85 7.51 -4.69
N ASN A 73 -10.23 7.02 -5.76
CA ASN A 73 -10.90 6.68 -7.01
C ASN A 73 -11.91 5.53 -6.86
N GLN A 74 -11.77 4.67 -5.84
CA GLN A 74 -12.75 3.60 -5.57
C GLN A 74 -14.12 4.10 -5.11
N LYS A 75 -14.21 5.33 -4.61
CA LYS A 75 -15.44 5.86 -3.98
C LYS A 75 -15.92 7.16 -4.60
N ASP A 76 -15.39 7.52 -5.77
CA ASP A 76 -15.73 8.78 -6.46
C ASP A 76 -15.59 10.00 -5.53
N ILE A 77 -14.64 9.93 -4.58
CA ILE A 77 -14.50 10.96 -3.56
C ILE A 77 -13.78 12.12 -4.23
N LYS A 78 -14.51 13.19 -4.58
CA LYS A 78 -13.90 14.46 -5.01
C LYS A 78 -13.11 15.07 -3.85
N ILE A 79 -11.82 14.77 -3.79
CA ILE A 79 -10.92 15.30 -2.76
C ILE A 79 -10.31 16.60 -3.27
N ARG A 80 -10.67 17.71 -2.62
CA ARG A 80 -10.09 19.03 -2.89
C ARG A 80 -8.79 19.26 -2.12
N HIS A 81 -8.55 18.52 -1.03
CA HIS A 81 -7.35 18.62 -0.18
C HIS A 81 -6.96 17.28 0.45
N LEU A 82 -5.65 16.97 0.49
CA LEU A 82 -5.08 15.73 1.02
C LEU A 82 -5.42 15.48 2.50
N ASP A 83 -5.56 16.53 3.31
CA ASP A 83 -5.88 16.41 4.73
C ASP A 83 -7.32 15.92 4.95
N VAL A 84 -8.25 16.37 4.10
CA VAL A 84 -9.65 15.89 4.11
C VAL A 84 -9.71 14.41 3.69
N ALA A 85 -8.77 13.93 2.88
CA ALA A 85 -8.65 12.51 2.56
C ALA A 85 -8.29 11.71 3.79
N LYS A 86 -7.24 12.12 4.51
CA LYS A 86 -6.75 11.40 5.70
C LYS A 86 -7.84 11.26 6.76
N ASP A 87 -8.58 12.33 7.02
CA ASP A 87 -9.70 12.29 7.97
C ASP A 87 -10.80 11.31 7.54
N ARG A 88 -11.12 11.25 6.25
CA ARG A 88 -12.14 10.31 5.71
C ARG A 88 -11.68 8.85 5.72
N LEU A 89 -10.37 8.61 5.73
CA LEU A 89 -9.76 7.29 5.73
C LEU A 89 -9.56 6.74 7.15
N LYS A 90 -9.37 7.62 8.13
CA LYS A 90 -9.04 7.28 9.52
C LYS A 90 -9.98 6.26 10.15
N ASP A 91 -11.27 6.35 9.87
CA ASP A 91 -12.30 5.48 10.46
C ASP A 91 -12.73 4.33 9.53
N LYS A 92 -11.92 4.01 8.51
CA LYS A 92 -12.23 2.95 7.55
C LYS A 92 -11.38 1.72 7.76
N ARG A 93 -12.02 0.55 7.67
CA ARG A 93 -11.30 -0.73 7.56
C ARG A 93 -10.68 -0.83 6.18
N MET A 94 -9.35 -0.84 6.11
CA MET A 94 -8.59 -0.85 4.87
C MET A 94 -7.79 -2.14 4.70
N LEU A 95 -7.73 -2.65 3.48
CA LEU A 95 -6.76 -3.65 3.03
C LEU A 95 -5.70 -2.99 2.16
N VAL A 96 -4.41 -3.06 2.50
CA VAL A 96 -3.34 -2.53 1.62
C VAL A 96 -2.30 -3.60 1.37
N VAL A 97 -2.10 -4.05 0.15
CA VAL A 97 -1.02 -4.99 -0.18
C VAL A 97 0.11 -4.25 -0.87
N LEU A 98 1.32 -4.39 -0.36
CA LEU A 98 2.56 -3.84 -0.91
C LEU A 98 3.42 -5.00 -1.36
N ASP A 99 3.49 -5.25 -2.66
CA ASP A 99 4.27 -6.33 -3.24
C ASP A 99 5.68 -5.87 -3.63
N ASP A 100 6.65 -6.75 -3.41
CA ASP A 100 8.08 -6.53 -3.66
C ASP A 100 8.67 -5.29 -2.94
N VAL A 101 8.42 -5.13 -1.63
CA VAL A 101 9.12 -4.18 -0.76
C VAL A 101 10.53 -4.68 -0.45
N ASP A 102 11.53 -3.81 -0.52
CA ASP A 102 12.93 -4.13 -0.21
C ASP A 102 13.60 -3.14 0.76
N HIS A 103 12.87 -2.13 1.25
CA HIS A 103 13.42 -1.16 2.18
C HIS A 103 12.38 -0.54 3.13
N GLU A 104 12.79 -0.22 4.37
CA GLU A 104 11.93 0.32 5.43
C GLU A 104 11.25 1.63 5.05
N MET A 105 11.98 2.53 4.39
CA MET A 105 11.46 3.75 3.75
C MET A 105 10.12 3.57 3.02
N GLN A 106 9.96 2.49 2.25
CA GLN A 106 8.75 2.21 1.48
C GLN A 106 7.56 1.86 2.42
N LEU A 107 7.84 1.31 3.61
CA LEU A 107 6.85 1.06 4.65
C LEU A 107 6.50 2.34 5.41
N ASP A 108 7.50 3.13 5.76
CA ASP A 108 7.35 4.41 6.47
C ASP A 108 6.47 5.40 5.72
N ALA A 109 6.53 5.41 4.38
CA ALA A 109 5.70 6.27 3.54
C ALA A 109 4.20 6.13 3.86
N LEU A 110 3.83 4.96 4.38
CA LEU A 110 2.46 4.57 4.64
C LEU A 110 2.17 4.47 6.14
N ALA A 111 3.16 4.61 7.00
CA ALA A 111 3.00 4.63 8.45
C ALA A 111 2.70 6.05 8.92
N LYS A 112 1.44 6.50 8.79
CA LYS A 112 0.89 7.71 9.43
C LYS A 112 -0.62 7.77 9.27
#